data_AF-A0A7G9W924-F1
#
_entry.id   AF-A0A7G9W924-F1
#
_cell.length_a   1.000
_cell.length_b   1.000
_cell.length_c   1.000
_cell.angle_alpha   90.00
_cell.angle_beta   90.00
_cell.angle_gamma   90.00
#
_symmetry.space_group_name_H-M   'P 1'
#
loop_
_entity.id
_entity.type
_entity.pdbx_description
1 polymer ?
#
loop_
_entity_poly.entity_id
_entity_poly.type
_entity_poly.pdbx_seq_one_letter_code
_entity_poly.pdbx_strand_id
1 'polypeptide(L)'
;MNKERILSILNNSLAVIKSSYSKFSTYCNKQVFATSTMLVGLFILVLNLTLSSRLVMVYPFILGIFFLVLYFIYRRNHYFSFMASHMLSLGLYIILLLTDLFPDGGDSAVVFFVGSGFLVFYALEGKWKDYWPLIPGITISLFGALLYLHTTNTVQMNFIVLIGKFWPLTIVLFGLISLFINPLKSICNQFIKKIQA
;
A
#
# COMPACT_ATOMS: atom_id res chain seq x y z
N MET A 1 7.73 52.45 -12.26
CA MET A 1 8.04 51.01 -12.12
C MET A 1 7.42 50.29 -13.31
N ASN A 2 8.19 49.53 -14.09
CA ASN A 2 7.75 49.01 -15.39
C ASN A 2 6.72 47.87 -15.24
N LYS A 3 5.66 47.87 -16.05
CA LYS A 3 4.52 46.93 -15.98
C LYS A 3 4.96 45.46 -16.03
N GLU A 4 5.99 45.17 -16.82
CA GLU A 4 6.58 43.83 -16.95
C GLU A 4 7.24 43.32 -15.66
N ARG A 5 7.87 44.22 -14.91
CA ARG A 5 8.51 43.88 -13.62
C ARG A 5 7.48 43.55 -12.55
N ILE A 6 6.31 44.19 -12.60
CA ILE A 6 5.18 43.89 -11.71
C ILE A 6 4.59 42.51 -12.05
N LEU A 7 4.41 42.20 -13.33
CA LEU A 7 3.90 40.90 -13.80
C LEU A 7 4.83 39.74 -13.45
N SER A 8 6.15 39.91 -13.57
CA SER A 8 7.10 38.85 -13.21
C SER A 8 7.12 38.55 -11.71
N ILE A 9 7.01 39.58 -10.86
CA ILE A 9 6.91 39.43 -9.41
C ILE A 9 5.62 38.71 -9.03
N LEU A 10 4.49 39.07 -9.64
CA LEU A 10 3.18 38.43 -9.43
C LEU A 10 3.18 36.95 -9.85
N ASN A 11 3.77 36.62 -10.99
CA ASN A 11 3.85 35.23 -11.46
C ASN A 11 4.73 34.37 -10.55
N ASN A 12 5.87 34.93 -10.09
CA ASN A 12 6.75 34.23 -9.15
C ASN A 12 6.09 34.02 -7.79
N SER A 13 5.37 35.02 -7.26
CA SER A 13 4.66 34.87 -5.99
C SER A 13 3.51 33.87 -6.08
N LEU A 14 2.73 33.88 -7.17
CA LEU A 14 1.70 32.88 -7.44
C LEU A 14 2.27 31.46 -7.56
N ALA A 15 3.42 31.28 -8.21
CA ALA A 15 4.09 29.99 -8.30
C ALA A 15 4.54 29.47 -6.93
N VAL A 16 5.09 30.35 -6.08
CA VAL A 16 5.48 30.01 -4.70
C VAL A 16 4.26 29.64 -3.86
N ILE A 17 3.18 30.42 -3.92
CA ILE A 17 1.93 30.13 -3.20
C ILE A 17 1.35 28.78 -3.65
N LYS A 18 1.27 28.52 -4.96
CA LYS A 18 0.75 27.26 -5.50
C LYS A 18 1.60 26.06 -5.08
N SER A 19 2.92 26.20 -5.09
CA SER A 19 3.87 25.18 -4.61
C SER A 19 3.70 24.91 -3.11
N SER A 20 3.64 25.95 -2.28
CA SER A 20 3.45 25.83 -0.83
C SER A 20 2.10 25.19 -0.48
N TYR A 21 1.03 25.61 -1.14
CA TYR A 21 -0.30 25.02 -0.97
C TYR A 21 -0.33 23.53 -1.39
N SER A 22 0.30 23.18 -2.52
CA SER A 22 0.41 21.79 -2.97
C SER A 22 1.15 20.90 -1.95
N LYS A 23 2.26 21.40 -1.38
CA LYS A 23 3.02 20.69 -0.35
C LYS A 23 2.21 20.50 0.93
N PHE A 24 1.51 21.55 1.37
CA PHE A 24 0.64 21.51 2.54
C PHE A 24 -0.53 20.53 2.36
N SER A 25 -1.23 20.57 1.21
CA SER A 25 -2.31 19.64 0.88
C SER A 25 -1.82 18.18 0.89
N THR A 26 -0.63 17.92 0.33
CA THR A 26 -0.04 16.58 0.33
C THR A 26 0.28 16.10 1.75
N TYR A 27 0.80 16.99 2.60
CA TYR A 27 1.09 16.70 4.00
C TYR A 27 -0.18 16.36 4.79
N CYS A 28 -1.22 17.18 4.69
CA CYS A 28 -2.51 16.93 5.35
C CYS A 28 -3.14 15.62 4.86
N ASN A 29 -3.15 15.36 3.55
CA ASN A 29 -3.68 14.11 3.01
C ASN A 29 -2.93 12.89 3.53
N LYS A 30 -1.61 12.99 3.72
CA LYS A 30 -0.79 11.91 4.26
C LYS A 30 -1.03 11.68 5.74
N GLN A 31 -1.17 12.74 6.55
CA GLN A 31 -1.51 12.61 7.96
C GLN A 31 -2.91 12.03 8.16
N VAL A 32 -3.92 12.54 7.43
CA VAL A 32 -5.29 12.01 7.47
C VAL A 32 -5.32 10.55 7.03
N PHE A 33 -4.58 10.19 5.97
CA PHE A 33 -4.45 8.79 5.56
C PHE A 33 -3.85 7.93 6.66
N ALA A 34 -2.74 8.36 7.25
CA ALA A 34 -2.03 7.57 8.26
C ALA A 34 -2.87 7.40 9.55
N THR A 35 -3.52 8.45 10.04
CA THR A 35 -4.34 8.38 11.25
C THR A 35 -5.62 7.57 11.01
N SER A 36 -6.27 7.75 9.86
CA SER A 36 -7.45 6.96 9.50
C SER A 36 -7.12 5.48 9.32
N THR A 37 -6.01 5.13 8.64
CA THR A 37 -5.57 3.73 8.50
C THR A 37 -5.19 3.11 9.84
N MET A 38 -4.50 3.83 10.72
CA MET A 38 -4.21 3.33 12.07
C MET A 38 -5.47 3.09 12.89
N LEU A 39 -6.42 4.03 12.88
CA LEU A 39 -7.67 3.90 13.63
C LEU A 39 -8.53 2.76 13.10
N VAL A 40 -8.71 2.68 11.78
CA VAL A 40 -9.45 1.59 11.13
C VAL A 40 -8.77 0.24 11.42
N GLY A 41 -7.44 0.18 11.30
CA GLY A 41 -6.67 -1.03 11.60
C GLY A 41 -6.80 -1.49 13.05
N LEU A 42 -6.68 -0.56 14.01
CA LEU A 42 -6.84 -0.83 15.44
C LEU A 42 -8.27 -1.27 15.77
N PHE A 43 -9.28 -0.60 15.21
CA PHE A 43 -10.67 -0.95 15.42
C PHE A 43 -10.96 -2.37 14.91
N ILE A 44 -10.50 -2.70 13.70
CA ILE A 44 -10.66 -4.04 13.15
C ILE A 44 -9.86 -5.07 13.95
N LEU A 45 -8.66 -4.73 14.42
CA LEU A 45 -7.86 -5.63 15.27
C LEU A 45 -8.62 -5.97 16.55
N VAL A 46 -9.21 -4.97 17.22
CA VAL A 46 -10.04 -5.18 18.41
C VAL A 46 -11.26 -6.02 18.09
N LEU A 47 -11.96 -5.75 16.98
CA LEU A 47 -13.09 -6.56 16.53
C LEU A 47 -12.67 -8.01 16.26
N ASN A 48 -11.50 -8.24 15.67
CA ASN A 48 -10.98 -9.57 15.38
C ASN A 48 -10.59 -10.36 16.63
N LEU A 49 -10.26 -9.66 17.72
CA LEU A 49 -9.97 -10.26 19.02
C LEU A 49 -11.24 -10.55 19.84
N THR A 50 -12.37 -9.90 19.53
CA THR A 50 -13.60 -9.94 20.33
C THR A 50 -14.77 -10.66 19.65
N LEU A 51 -14.87 -10.66 18.32
CA LEU A 51 -15.90 -11.36 17.55
C LEU A 51 -15.38 -12.68 16.96
N SER A 52 -16.29 -13.65 16.78
CA SER A 52 -15.99 -14.95 16.17
C SER A 52 -15.37 -14.77 14.78
N SER A 53 -14.22 -15.42 14.57
CA SER A 53 -13.23 -15.15 13.51
C SER A 53 -13.71 -15.28 12.06
N ARG A 54 -14.88 -15.87 11.82
CA ARG A 54 -15.38 -16.13 10.46
C ARG A 54 -15.87 -14.90 9.71
N LEU A 55 -16.53 -13.95 10.39
CA LEU A 55 -17.04 -12.73 9.74
C LEU A 55 -15.93 -11.72 9.45
N VAL A 56 -14.84 -11.75 10.23
CA VAL A 56 -13.74 -10.78 10.12
C VAL A 56 -12.83 -11.03 8.91
N MET A 57 -12.89 -12.25 8.38
CA MET A 57 -12.07 -12.72 7.27
C MET A 57 -12.46 -12.14 5.90
N VAL A 58 -13.68 -11.62 5.72
CA VAL A 58 -14.15 -11.03 4.44
C VAL A 58 -13.85 -9.52 4.35
N TYR A 59 -13.63 -8.85 5.49
CA TYR A 59 -13.38 -7.40 5.52
C TYR A 59 -12.16 -6.89 4.74
N PRO A 60 -11.03 -7.61 4.59
CA PRO A 60 -9.90 -7.09 3.82
C PRO A 60 -10.28 -6.79 2.37
N PHE A 61 -11.09 -7.62 1.74
CA PHE A 61 -11.49 -7.41 0.34
C PHE A 61 -12.33 -6.13 0.19
N ILE A 62 -13.32 -5.96 1.08
CA ILE A 62 -14.20 -4.78 1.11
C ILE A 62 -13.38 -3.51 1.39
N LEU A 63 -12.43 -3.56 2.32
CA LEU A 63 -11.50 -2.47 2.60
C LEU A 63 -10.60 -2.16 1.41
N GLY A 64 -10.17 -3.18 0.67
CA GLY A 64 -9.42 -3.01 -0.56
C GLY A 64 -10.18 -2.21 -1.60
N ILE A 65 -11.48 -2.53 -1.81
CA ILE A 65 -12.37 -1.75 -2.67
C ILE A 65 -12.53 -0.32 -2.15
N PHE A 66 -12.72 -0.15 -0.84
CA PHE A 66 -12.84 1.18 -0.22
C PHE A 66 -11.59 2.04 -0.49
N PHE A 67 -10.39 1.51 -0.27
CA PHE A 67 -9.14 2.22 -0.57
C PHE A 67 -8.95 2.48 -2.07
N LEU A 68 -9.45 1.61 -2.95
CA LEU A 68 -9.44 1.83 -4.39
C LEU A 68 -10.32 3.02 -4.78
N VAL A 69 -11.50 3.16 -4.17
CA VAL A 69 -12.37 4.33 -4.36
C VAL A 69 -11.68 5.60 -3.84
N LEU A 70 -11.06 5.54 -2.66
CA LEU A 70 -10.30 6.67 -2.12
C LEU A 70 -9.12 7.07 -3.00
N TYR A 71 -8.46 6.12 -3.67
CA TYR A 71 -7.41 6.42 -4.63
C TYR A 71 -7.90 7.35 -5.75
N PHE A 72 -9.11 7.13 -6.29
CA PHE A 72 -9.68 8.00 -7.33
C PHE A 72 -10.13 9.35 -6.77
N ILE A 73 -10.73 9.39 -5.58
CA ILE A 73 -11.20 10.63 -4.93
C ILE A 73 -10.01 11.55 -4.57
N TYR A 74 -8.94 10.99 -4.01
CA TYR A 74 -7.77 11.73 -3.56
C TYR A 74 -6.69 11.89 -4.65
N ARG A 75 -7.12 12.17 -5.88
CA ARG A 75 -6.25 12.50 -7.03
C ARG A 75 -5.14 11.49 -7.29
N ARG A 76 -5.47 10.20 -7.30
CA ARG A 76 -4.52 9.11 -7.59
C ARG A 76 -3.33 9.05 -6.62
N ASN A 77 -3.55 9.40 -5.36
CA ASN A 77 -2.52 9.29 -4.35
C ASN A 77 -2.11 7.83 -4.13
N HIS A 78 -0.84 7.53 -4.42
CA HIS A 78 -0.29 6.17 -4.49
C HIS A 78 -0.38 5.38 -3.17
N TYR A 79 -0.42 6.05 -2.02
CA TYR A 79 -0.60 5.37 -0.72
C TYR A 79 -1.91 4.58 -0.65
N PHE A 80 -2.99 5.13 -1.21
CA PHE A 80 -4.28 4.46 -1.26
C PHE A 80 -4.27 3.24 -2.19
N SER A 81 -3.56 3.32 -3.32
CA SER A 81 -3.48 2.18 -4.22
C SER A 81 -2.63 1.04 -3.68
N PHE A 82 -1.55 1.35 -2.97
CA PHE A 82 -0.76 0.32 -2.30
C PHE A 82 -1.64 -0.45 -1.32
N MET A 83 -2.39 0.30 -0.51
CA MET A 83 -3.29 -0.29 0.46
C MET A 83 -4.42 -1.07 -0.20
N ALA A 84 -5.02 -0.52 -1.26
CA ALA A 84 -6.05 -1.19 -2.04
C ALA A 84 -5.56 -2.53 -2.60
N SER A 85 -4.40 -2.52 -3.28
CA SER A 85 -3.79 -3.73 -3.84
C SER A 85 -3.54 -4.78 -2.76
N HIS A 86 -2.89 -4.40 -1.66
CA HIS A 86 -2.55 -5.31 -0.58
C HIS A 86 -3.80 -5.94 0.07
N MET A 87 -4.81 -5.11 0.36
CA MET A 87 -6.05 -5.56 0.99
C MET A 87 -6.91 -6.40 0.04
N LEU A 88 -6.97 -6.07 -1.25
CA LEU A 88 -7.67 -6.87 -2.25
C LEU A 88 -7.03 -8.24 -2.41
N SER A 89 -5.69 -8.33 -2.53
CA SER A 89 -5.01 -9.63 -2.65
C SER A 89 -5.15 -10.48 -1.39
N LEU A 90 -5.04 -9.88 -0.20
CA LEU A 90 -5.22 -10.60 1.06
C LEU A 90 -6.68 -11.08 1.20
N GLY A 91 -7.65 -10.23 0.85
CA GLY A 91 -9.07 -10.58 0.89
C GLY A 91 -9.44 -11.66 -0.12
N LEU A 92 -8.94 -11.58 -1.36
CA LEU A 92 -9.14 -12.59 -2.39
C LEU A 92 -8.56 -13.94 -1.96
N TYR A 93 -7.39 -13.94 -1.31
CA TYR A 93 -6.76 -15.15 -0.79
C TYR A 93 -7.64 -15.84 0.25
N ILE A 94 -8.16 -15.07 1.19
CA ILE A 94 -9.05 -15.59 2.24
C ILE A 94 -10.36 -16.08 1.64
N ILE A 95 -10.93 -15.39 0.64
CA ILE A 95 -12.16 -15.83 -0.04
C ILE A 95 -11.93 -17.19 -0.72
N LEU A 96 -10.87 -17.32 -1.54
CA LEU A 96 -10.54 -18.59 -2.20
C LEU A 96 -10.36 -19.71 -1.17
N LEU A 97 -9.73 -19.40 -0.04
CA LEU A 97 -9.52 -20.32 1.06
C LEU A 97 -10.81 -20.80 1.72
N LEU A 98 -11.77 -19.89 1.96
CA LEU A 98 -13.03 -20.24 2.59
C LEU A 98 -14.00 -20.95 1.65
N THR A 99 -13.82 -20.79 0.34
CA THR A 99 -14.68 -21.39 -0.69
C THR A 99 -14.14 -22.71 -1.25
N ASP A 100 -12.97 -23.16 -0.80
CA ASP A 100 -12.25 -24.32 -1.35
C ASP A 100 -12.05 -24.25 -2.88
N LEU A 101 -12.09 -23.05 -3.46
CA LEU A 101 -11.91 -22.80 -4.89
C LEU A 101 -10.42 -22.61 -5.24
N PHE A 102 -9.52 -23.28 -4.51
CA PHE A 102 -8.10 -23.12 -4.77
C PHE A 102 -7.75 -23.63 -6.17
N PRO A 103 -7.08 -22.80 -7.00
CA PRO A 103 -6.53 -23.27 -8.25
C PRO A 103 -5.51 -24.38 -7.97
N ASP A 104 -5.39 -25.36 -8.87
CA ASP A 104 -4.38 -26.42 -8.74
C ASP A 104 -2.96 -25.80 -8.69
N GLY A 105 -1.96 -26.59 -8.28
CA GLY A 105 -0.57 -26.14 -8.16
C GLY A 105 -0.01 -25.49 -9.44
N GLY A 106 -0.53 -25.87 -10.62
CA GLY A 106 -0.19 -25.25 -11.90
C GLY A 106 -0.75 -23.83 -12.04
N ASP A 107 -2.01 -23.62 -11.68
CA ASP A 107 -2.70 -22.34 -11.85
C ASP A 107 -2.20 -21.27 -10.86
N SER A 108 -1.86 -21.69 -9.64
CA SER A 108 -1.24 -20.81 -8.63
C SER A 108 0.16 -20.34 -9.03
N ALA A 109 0.94 -21.21 -9.69
CA ALA A 109 2.24 -20.84 -10.26
C ALA A 109 2.09 -19.79 -11.38
N VAL A 110 1.05 -19.87 -12.21
CA VAL A 110 0.77 -18.86 -13.25
C VAL A 110 0.56 -17.49 -12.62
N VAL A 111 -0.21 -17.39 -11.53
CA VAL A 111 -0.43 -16.13 -10.83
C VAL A 111 0.87 -15.56 -10.26
N PHE A 112 1.73 -16.41 -9.69
CA PHE A 112 3.07 -16.02 -9.25
C PHE A 112 3.94 -15.48 -10.39
N PHE A 113 3.95 -16.17 -11.54
CA PHE A 113 4.73 -15.77 -12.71
C PHE A 113 4.22 -14.47 -13.35
N VAL A 114 2.90 -14.24 -13.37
CA VAL A 114 2.31 -12.98 -13.83
C VAL A 114 2.75 -11.83 -12.92
N GLY A 115 2.66 -12.02 -11.60
CA GLY A 115 3.12 -11.01 -10.62
C GLY A 115 4.60 -10.71 -10.74
N SER A 116 5.44 -11.74 -10.86
CA SER A 116 6.88 -11.58 -10.97
C SER A 116 7.29 -11.01 -12.33
N GLY A 117 6.52 -11.25 -13.38
CA GLY A 117 6.65 -10.57 -14.68
C GLY A 117 6.60 -9.04 -14.53
N PHE A 118 5.65 -8.49 -13.76
CA PHE A 118 5.60 -7.05 -13.47
C PHE A 118 6.85 -6.56 -12.73
N LEU A 119 7.44 -7.37 -11.85
CA LEU A 119 8.67 -7.03 -11.13
C LEU A 119 9.90 -7.06 -12.04
N VAL A 120 9.97 -8.03 -12.93
CA VAL A 120 11.04 -8.15 -13.93
C VAL A 120 10.96 -6.99 -14.93
N PHE A 121 9.77 -6.68 -15.45
CA PHE A 121 9.59 -5.51 -16.32
C PHE A 121 9.99 -4.21 -15.62
N TYR A 122 9.60 -4.02 -14.36
CA TYR A 122 10.02 -2.86 -13.57
C TYR A 122 11.55 -2.79 -13.39
N ALA A 123 12.20 -3.92 -13.09
CA ALA A 123 13.64 -3.99 -12.92
C ALA A 123 14.41 -3.69 -14.22
N LEU A 124 13.87 -4.12 -15.37
CA LEU A 124 14.47 -3.92 -16.69
C LEU A 124 14.27 -2.49 -17.21
N GLU A 125 13.12 -1.86 -16.97
CA GLU A 125 12.83 -0.53 -17.51
C GLU A 125 13.63 0.59 -16.82
N GLY A 126 14.24 0.33 -15.65
CA GLY A 126 15.14 1.27 -14.97
C GLY A 126 14.50 2.59 -14.53
N LYS A 127 13.17 2.72 -14.64
CA LYS A 127 12.39 3.87 -14.17
C LYS A 127 12.11 3.73 -12.67
N TRP A 128 13.19 3.71 -11.88
CA TRP A 128 13.16 3.64 -10.42
C TRP A 128 12.37 4.79 -9.76
N LYS A 129 11.97 5.82 -10.51
CA LYS A 129 11.16 6.93 -10.01
C LYS A 129 9.65 6.62 -10.01
N ASP A 130 9.20 5.70 -10.86
CA ASP A 130 7.79 5.35 -11.01
C ASP A 130 7.50 4.00 -10.37
N TYR A 131 7.49 3.96 -9.03
CA TYR A 131 7.28 2.73 -8.23
C TYR A 131 5.90 2.08 -8.40
N TRP A 132 5.04 2.63 -9.25
CA TRP A 132 3.67 2.18 -9.42
C TRP A 132 3.55 0.71 -9.87
N PRO A 133 4.35 0.19 -10.83
CA PRO A 133 4.27 -1.20 -11.27
C PRO A 133 4.71 -2.23 -10.21
N LEU A 134 5.59 -1.82 -9.26
CA LEU A 134 6.00 -2.69 -8.15
C LEU A 134 4.81 -3.07 -7.27
N ILE A 135 3.82 -2.20 -7.13
CA ILE A 135 2.70 -2.42 -6.23
C ILE A 135 1.88 -3.66 -6.66
N PRO A 136 1.28 -3.71 -7.86
CA PRO A 136 0.59 -4.92 -8.32
C PRO A 136 1.56 -6.09 -8.46
N GLY A 137 2.80 -5.87 -8.93
CA GLY A 137 3.78 -6.94 -9.10
C GLY A 137 4.12 -7.68 -7.80
N ILE A 138 4.46 -6.95 -6.73
CA ILE A 138 4.79 -7.52 -5.42
C ILE A 138 3.55 -8.23 -4.86
N THR A 139 2.39 -7.59 -4.96
CA THR A 139 1.18 -8.13 -4.34
C THR A 139 0.70 -9.41 -5.04
N ILE A 140 0.68 -9.43 -6.38
CA ILE A 140 0.30 -10.60 -7.18
C ILE A 140 1.34 -11.71 -7.02
N SER A 141 2.64 -11.37 -6.96
CA SER A 141 3.70 -12.36 -6.71
C SER A 141 3.52 -13.01 -5.34
N LEU A 142 3.41 -12.22 -4.27
CA LEU A 142 3.21 -12.76 -2.92
C LEU A 142 1.95 -13.62 -2.84
N PHE A 143 0.87 -13.17 -3.48
CA PHE A 143 -0.38 -13.90 -3.56
C PHE A 143 -0.23 -15.26 -4.27
N GLY A 144 0.39 -15.28 -5.46
CA GLY A 144 0.67 -16.52 -6.19
C GLY A 144 1.63 -17.46 -5.46
N ALA A 145 2.65 -16.91 -4.78
CA ALA A 145 3.58 -17.71 -3.98
C ALA A 145 2.90 -18.37 -2.78
N LEU A 146 2.02 -17.64 -2.08
CA LEU A 146 1.24 -18.17 -0.97
C LEU A 146 0.28 -19.27 -1.42
N LEU A 147 -0.38 -19.07 -2.56
CA LEU A 147 -1.24 -20.09 -3.17
C LEU A 147 -0.45 -21.35 -3.54
N TYR A 148 0.70 -21.18 -4.20
CA TYR A 148 1.55 -22.29 -4.61
C TYR A 148 2.02 -23.11 -3.40
N LEU A 149 2.57 -22.45 -2.37
CA LEU A 149 3.04 -23.12 -1.15
C LEU A 149 1.92 -23.86 -0.39
N HIS A 150 0.68 -23.38 -0.48
CA HIS A 150 -0.47 -24.06 0.08
C HIS A 150 -0.81 -25.34 -0.69
N THR A 151 -0.94 -25.23 -2.02
CA THR A 151 -1.33 -26.36 -2.89
C THR A 151 -0.28 -27.48 -2.91
N THR A 152 1.00 -27.17 -2.72
CA THR A 152 2.08 -28.16 -2.66
C THR A 152 2.25 -28.83 -1.29
N ASN A 153 1.38 -28.56 -0.31
CA ASN A 153 1.44 -29.13 1.06
C ASN A 153 2.78 -28.92 1.79
N THR A 154 3.61 -28.00 1.31
CA THR A 154 4.95 -27.73 1.86
C THR A 154 4.93 -26.97 3.19
N VAL A 155 3.80 -26.36 3.57
CA VAL A 155 3.63 -25.59 4.81
C VAL A 155 2.33 -26.01 5.50
N GLN A 156 2.42 -26.54 6.73
CA GLN A 156 1.24 -26.88 7.53
C GLN A 156 0.49 -25.62 8.01
N MET A 157 -0.83 -25.62 7.81
CA MET A 157 -1.72 -24.44 7.78
C MET A 157 -2.11 -23.82 9.14
N ASN A 158 -1.22 -23.80 10.13
CA ASN A 158 -1.40 -22.91 11.30
C ASN A 158 -1.28 -21.42 10.92
N PHE A 159 -0.76 -21.14 9.73
CA PHE A 159 -0.55 -19.79 9.20
C PHE A 159 -1.85 -19.07 8.83
N ILE A 160 -2.91 -19.78 8.43
CA ILE A 160 -4.21 -19.18 8.04
C ILE A 160 -4.88 -18.51 9.23
N VAL A 161 -4.94 -19.21 10.36
CA VAL A 161 -5.51 -18.69 11.60
C VAL A 161 -4.73 -17.45 12.03
N LEU A 162 -3.41 -17.46 11.82
CA LEU A 162 -2.55 -16.33 12.11
C LEU A 162 -2.82 -15.13 11.18
N ILE A 163 -2.88 -15.34 9.85
CA ILE A 163 -3.21 -14.28 8.88
C ILE A 163 -4.60 -13.73 9.17
N GLY A 164 -5.60 -14.59 9.31
CA GLY A 164 -6.98 -14.21 9.60
C GLY A 164 -7.10 -13.38 10.87
N LYS A 165 -6.28 -13.64 11.89
CA LYS A 165 -6.28 -12.92 13.17
C LYS A 165 -5.45 -11.63 13.15
N PHE A 166 -4.30 -11.62 12.46
CA PHE A 166 -3.32 -10.54 12.55
C PHE A 166 -3.18 -9.69 11.29
N TRP A 167 -3.92 -9.95 10.21
CA TRP A 167 -3.93 -9.05 9.05
C TRP A 167 -4.29 -7.58 9.39
N PRO A 168 -5.12 -7.24 10.40
CA PRO A 168 -5.37 -5.83 10.71
C PRO A 168 -4.12 -5.11 11.21
N LEU A 169 -3.13 -5.86 11.74
CA LEU A 169 -1.83 -5.33 12.14
C LEU A 169 -1.08 -4.73 10.95
N THR A 170 -1.23 -5.29 9.74
CA THR A 170 -0.58 -4.75 8.54
C THR A 170 -1.12 -3.35 8.20
N ILE A 171 -2.41 -3.10 8.43
CA ILE A 171 -3.04 -1.77 8.29
C ILE A 171 -2.44 -0.79 9.29
N VAL A 172 -2.33 -1.20 10.55
CA VAL A 172 -1.76 -0.36 11.62
C VAL A 172 -0.30 -0.02 11.33
N LEU A 173 0.50 -1.02 10.96
CA LEU A 173 1.90 -0.84 10.59
C LEU A 173 2.04 0.08 9.37
N PHE A 174 1.16 -0.04 8.37
CA PHE A 174 1.21 0.82 7.20
C PHE A 174 0.91 2.29 7.53
N GLY A 175 -0.07 2.54 8.40
CA GLY A 175 -0.36 3.87 8.91
C GLY A 175 0.81 4.46 9.70
N LEU A 176 1.44 3.66 10.59
CA LEU A 176 2.66 4.04 11.32
C LEU A 176 3.81 4.40 10.38
N ILE A 177 4.13 3.51 9.43
CA ILE A 177 5.21 3.73 8.47
C ILE A 177 4.95 5.01 7.67
N SER A 178 3.71 5.24 7.22
CA SER A 178 3.34 6.45 6.49
C SER A 178 3.61 7.73 7.31
N LEU A 179 3.32 7.73 8.61
CA LEU A 179 3.61 8.83 9.52
C LEU A 179 5.12 9.10 9.67
N PHE A 180 5.93 8.06 9.82
CA PHE A 180 7.34 8.20 10.18
C PHE A 180 8.33 8.23 9.01
N ILE A 181 7.88 7.94 7.78
CA ILE A 181 8.81 7.85 6.62
C ILE A 181 9.50 9.18 6.28
N ASN A 182 8.83 10.32 6.52
CA ASN A 182 9.38 11.65 6.25
C ASN A 182 10.46 12.07 7.27
N PRO A 183 10.22 11.98 8.60
CA PRO A 183 11.27 12.24 9.58
C PRO A 183 12.46 11.26 9.43
N LEU A 184 12.21 9.98 9.15
CA LEU A 184 13.27 9.01 8.86
C LEU A 184 14.13 9.42 7.65
N LYS A 185 13.51 9.85 6.56
CA LYS A 185 14.24 10.30 5.36
C LYS A 185 15.06 11.57 5.63
N SER A 186 14.56 12.48 6.46
CA SER A 186 15.30 13.68 6.88
C SER A 186 16.54 13.33 7.69
N ILE A 187 16.41 12.43 8.66
CA ILE A 187 17.52 11.94 9.49
C ILE A 187 18.55 11.25 8.61
N CYS A 188 18.12 10.33 7.73
CA CYS A 188 19.01 9.58 6.85
C CYS A 188 19.81 10.50 5.91
N ASN A 189 19.16 11.52 5.33
CA ASN A 189 19.84 12.52 4.49
C ASN A 189 20.84 13.38 5.28
N GLN A 190 20.57 13.69 6.54
CA GLN A 190 21.53 14.39 7.40
C GLN A 190 22.76 13.52 7.68
N PHE A 191 22.56 12.22 7.96
CA PHE A 191 23.67 11.28 8.14
C PHE A 191 24.52 11.12 6.89
N ILE A 192 23.90 10.98 5.71
CA ILE A 192 24.63 10.86 4.44
C ILE A 192 25.48 12.11 4.16
N LYS A 193 24.91 13.31 4.37
CA LYS A 193 25.66 14.57 4.23
C LYS A 193 26.85 14.67 5.18
N LYS A 194 26.74 14.07 6.37
CA LYS A 194 27.81 14.07 7.39
C LYS A 194 28.93 13.06 7.08
N ILE A 195 28.65 12.04 6.26
CA ILE A 195 29.64 11.06 5.78
C ILE A 195 30.37 11.58 4.53
N GLN A 196 29.73 12.45 3.74
CA GLN A 196 30.28 13.03 2.51
C GLN A 196 31.06 14.34 2.72
N ALA A 197 31.10 14.87 3.94
CA ALA A 197 31.83 16.08 4.34
C ALA A 197 33.06 15.70 5.17
#